data_AF-A0A3C0Q2Z3-F1
#
_entry.id   AF-A0A3C0Q2Z3-F1
#
_cell.length_a   1.000
_cell.length_b   1.000
_cell.length_c   1.000
_cell.angle_alpha   90.00
_cell.angle_beta   90.00
_cell.angle_gamma   90.00
#
_symmetry.space_group_name_H-M   'P 1'
#
loop_
_entity.id
_entity.type
_entity.pdbx_description
1 polymer ?
#
loop_
_entity_poly.entity_id
_entity_poly.type
_entity_poly.pdbx_seq_one_letter_code
_entity_poly.pdbx_strand_id
1 'polypeptide(L)'
;MLLVWMLVAAASGPQAYECFLGFAKSLIGQIILFGFTGAVYYHLCSGVRHLVMDMGYALTIPQAEKAGKMIFIVAIALTIATWGVLKLSNGEI
;
A
#
# COMPACT_ATOMS: atom_id res chain seq x y z
N MET A 1 7.50 -8.35 -4.91
CA MET A 1 7.81 -8.60 -6.34
C MET A 1 7.26 -7.51 -7.25
N LEU A 2 6.00 -7.05 -7.08
CA LEU A 2 5.44 -5.96 -7.89
C LEU A 2 6.30 -4.68 -7.88
N LEU A 3 6.71 -4.21 -6.69
CA LEU A 3 7.60 -3.05 -6.56
C LEU A 3 8.94 -3.25 -7.28
N VAL A 4 9.53 -4.44 -7.18
CA VAL A 4 10.81 -4.76 -7.84
C VAL A 4 10.64 -4.73 -9.36
N TRP A 5 9.57 -5.31 -9.89
CA TRP A 5 9.28 -5.27 -11.33
C TRP A 5 9.11 -3.82 -11.81
N MET A 6 8.35 -2.99 -11.09
CA MET A 6 8.20 -1.57 -11.39
C MET A 6 9.56 -0.86 -11.45
N LEU A 7 10.42 -1.05 -10.43
CA LEU A 7 11.74 -0.41 -10.36
C LEU A 7 12.68 -0.86 -11.48
N VAL A 8 12.72 -2.17 -11.76
CA VAL A 8 13.54 -2.72 -12.85
C VAL A 8 13.03 -2.22 -14.20
N ALA A 9 11.71 -2.22 -14.43
CA ALA A 9 11.12 -1.72 -15.67
C ALA A 9 11.43 -0.23 -15.88
N ALA A 10 11.31 0.59 -14.82
CA ALA A 10 11.66 2.01 -14.86
C ALA A 10 13.15 2.25 -15.17
N ALA A 11 14.06 1.41 -14.66
CA ALA A 11 15.49 1.52 -14.93
C ALA A 11 15.92 0.94 -16.29
N SER A 12 15.11 0.07 -16.90
CA SER A 12 15.47 -0.67 -18.12
C SER A 12 15.10 0.04 -19.43
N GLY A 13 14.52 1.24 -19.36
CA GLY A 13 14.19 2.07 -20.51
C GLY A 13 12.71 2.04 -20.92
N PRO A 14 12.32 2.87 -21.92
CA PRO A 14 10.92 3.17 -22.23
C PRO A 14 10.06 1.94 -22.55
N GLN A 15 10.54 1.03 -23.39
CA GLN A 15 9.79 -0.18 -23.77
C GLN A 15 9.49 -1.12 -22.60
N ALA A 16 10.44 -1.29 -21.67
CA ALA A 16 10.22 -2.10 -20.49
C ALA A 16 9.18 -1.45 -19.55
N TYR A 17 9.24 -0.12 -19.42
CA TYR A 17 8.29 0.63 -18.62
C TYR A 17 6.88 0.64 -19.24
N GLU A 18 6.74 0.75 -20.56
CA GLU A 18 5.46 0.64 -21.26
C GLU A 18 4.80 -0.72 -21.03
N CYS A 19 5.59 -1.81 -21.02
CA CYS A 19 5.07 -3.14 -20.67
C CYS A 19 4.48 -3.17 -19.25
N PHE A 20 5.21 -2.61 -18.27
CA PHE A 20 4.71 -2.49 -16.91
C PHE A 20 3.45 -1.62 -16.84
N LEU A 21 3.40 -0.48 -17.54
CA LEU A 21 2.24 0.39 -17.58
C LEU A 21 1.02 -0.32 -18.20
N GLY A 22 1.20 -1.10 -19.26
CA GLY A 22 0.14 -1.89 -19.86
C GLY A 22 -0.47 -2.90 -18.87
N PHE A 23 0.38 -3.59 -18.10
CA PHE A 23 -0.08 -4.43 -17.01
C PHE A 23 -0.78 -3.61 -15.91
N ALA A 24 -0.16 -2.54 -15.43
CA ALA A 24 -0.68 -1.71 -14.33
C ALA A 24 -2.05 -1.09 -14.65
N LYS A 25 -2.29 -0.72 -15.91
CA LYS A 25 -3.57 -0.17 -16.39
C LYS A 25 -4.63 -1.25 -16.68
N SER A 26 -4.25 -2.52 -16.80
CA SER A 26 -5.20 -3.63 -16.99
C SER A 26 -6.08 -3.85 -15.75
N LEU A 27 -7.25 -4.47 -15.93
CA LEU A 27 -8.16 -4.79 -14.83
C LEU A 27 -7.48 -5.64 -13.74
N ILE A 28 -6.69 -6.64 -14.16
CA ILE A 28 -5.96 -7.52 -13.25
C ILE A 28 -4.87 -6.74 -12.51
N GLY A 29 -4.12 -5.88 -13.22
CA GLY A 29 -3.12 -5.02 -12.62
C GLY A 29 -3.70 -4.07 -11.59
N GLN A 30 -4.86 -3.47 -11.86
CA GLN A 30 -5.57 -2.60 -10.92
C GLN A 30 -5.99 -3.34 -9.65
N ILE A 31 -6.54 -4.57 -9.76
CA ILE A 31 -6.90 -5.39 -8.58
C ILE A 31 -5.65 -5.71 -7.75
N ILE A 32 -4.55 -6.10 -8.41
CA ILE A 32 -3.28 -6.42 -7.74
C ILE A 32 -2.69 -5.17 -7.08
N LEU A 33 -2.70 -4.02 -7.75
CA LEU A 33 -2.23 -2.75 -7.19
C LEU A 33 -3.08 -2.32 -6.00
N PHE A 34 -4.40 -2.53 -6.04
CA PHE A 34 -5.28 -2.22 -4.91
C PHE A 34 -4.90 -3.04 -3.69
N GLY A 35 -4.78 -4.36 -3.84
CA GLY A 35 -4.33 -5.24 -2.77
C GLY A 35 -2.92 -4.91 -2.28
N PHE A 36 -2.00 -4.60 -3.19
CA PHE A 36 -0.63 -4.21 -2.88
C PHE A 36 -0.57 -2.92 -2.04
N THR A 37 -1.34 -1.87 -2.41
CA THR A 37 -1.41 -0.63 -1.63
C THR A 37 -1.98 -0.87 -0.23
N GLY A 38 -2.99 -1.73 -0.09
CA GLY A 38 -3.50 -2.14 1.22
C GLY A 38 -2.47 -2.87 2.07
N ALA A 39 -1.71 -3.81 1.48
CA ALA A 39 -0.64 -4.51 2.18
C ALA A 39 0.46 -3.55 2.66
N VAL A 40 0.83 -2.57 1.84
CA VAL A 40 1.83 -1.54 2.19
C VAL A 40 1.34 -0.69 3.36
N TYR A 41 0.10 -0.17 3.33
CA TYR A 41 -0.43 0.63 4.44
C TYR A 41 -0.59 -0.18 5.72
N TYR A 42 -1.06 -1.43 5.63
CA TYR A 42 -1.14 -2.30 6.80
C TYR A 42 0.25 -2.57 7.40
N HIS A 43 1.26 -2.84 6.56
CA HIS A 43 2.64 -3.05 7.00
C HIS A 43 3.23 -1.79 7.64
N LEU A 44 3.04 -0.61 7.03
CA LEU A 44 3.48 0.68 7.57
C LEU A 44 2.86 0.95 8.95
N CYS A 45 1.54 0.84 9.06
CA CYS A 45 0.82 1.06 10.32
C CYS A 45 1.24 0.05 11.40
N SER A 46 1.47 -1.21 11.02
CA SER A 46 2.02 -2.22 11.93
C SER A 46 3.44 -1.88 12.37
N GLY A 47 4.30 -1.40 11.45
CA GLY A 47 5.63 -0.91 11.75
C GLY A 47 5.62 0.28 12.71
N VAL A 48 4.71 1.24 12.53
CA VAL A 48 4.52 2.35 13.48
C VAL A 48 4.13 1.83 14.86
N ARG A 49 3.22 0.85 14.95
CA ARG A 49 2.91 0.20 16.24
C ARG A 49 4.14 -0.47 16.86
N HIS A 50 5.01 -1.10 16.06
CA HIS A 50 6.28 -1.65 16.57
C HIS A 50 7.16 -0.57 17.18
N LEU A 51 7.38 0.54 16.47
CA LEU A 51 8.15 1.68 17.00
C LEU A 51 7.53 2.26 18.29
N VAL A 52 6.19 2.28 18.39
CA VAL A 52 5.48 2.70 19.62
C VAL A 52 5.74 1.74 20.79
N MET A 53 5.78 0.43 20.52
CA MET A 53 6.14 -0.57 21.52
C MET A 53 7.61 -0.46 21.94
N ASP A 54 8.52 -0.16 21.00
CA ASP A 54 9.94 0.03 21.28
C ASP A 54 10.18 1.25 22.20
N MET A 55 9.29 2.24 22.17
CA MET A 55 9.27 3.37 23.10
C MET A 55 8.66 3.05 24.48
N GLY A 56 8.20 1.81 24.71
CA GLY A 56 7.63 1.36 25.98
C GLY A 56 6.11 1.53 26.11
N TYR A 57 5.39 1.83 25.04
CA TYR A 57 3.93 2.01 25.05
C TYR A 57 3.16 0.79 24.50
N ALA A 58 1.87 0.69 24.83
CA ALA A 58 0.93 -0.30 24.27
C ALA A 58 1.36 -1.78 24.41
N LEU A 59 2.02 -2.14 25.52
CA LEU A 59 2.60 -3.47 25.76
C LEU A 59 1.62 -4.51 26.32
N THR A 60 0.44 -4.09 26.79
CA THR A 60 -0.56 -5.03 27.34
C THR A 60 -1.39 -5.68 26.23
N ILE A 61 -1.90 -6.90 26.47
CA ILE A 61 -2.76 -7.60 25.51
C ILE A 61 -3.97 -6.77 25.06
N PRO A 62 -4.74 -6.10 25.96
CA PRO A 62 -5.89 -5.30 25.53
C PRO A 62 -5.49 -4.10 24.65
N GLN A 63 -4.33 -3.48 24.93
CA GLN A 63 -3.80 -2.39 24.11
C GLN A 63 -3.35 -2.90 22.73
N ALA A 64 -2.69 -4.06 22.68
CA ALA A 64 -2.27 -4.69 21.43
C ALA A 64 -3.47 -5.07 20.54
N GLU A 65 -4.54 -5.65 21.11
CA GLU A 65 -5.75 -5.97 20.37
C GLU A 65 -6.46 -4.72 19.82
N LYS A 66 -6.57 -3.67 20.65
CA LYS A 66 -7.15 -2.39 20.22
C LYS A 66 -6.32 -1.77 19.09
N ALA A 67 -5.00 -1.77 19.22
CA ALA A 67 -4.09 -1.27 18.20
C ALA A 67 -4.21 -2.06 16.88
N GLY A 68 -4.32 -3.39 16.95
CA GLY A 68 -4.52 -4.23 15.77
C GLY A 68 -5.79 -3.88 15.00
N LYS A 69 -6.93 -3.70 15.70
CA LYS A 69 -8.19 -3.28 15.09
C LYS A 69 -8.06 -1.89 14.44
N MET A 70 -7.41 -0.95 15.14
CA MET A 70 -7.18 0.40 14.62
C MET A 70 -6.30 0.40 13.37
N ILE A 71 -5.20 -0.37 13.36
CA ILE A 71 -4.31 -0.51 12.20
C ILE A 71 -5.10 -0.99 10.97
N PHE A 72 -5.95 -2.00 11.14
CA PHE A 72 -6.74 -2.53 10.04
C PHE A 72 -7.71 -1.50 9.45
N ILE A 73 -8.44 -0.78 10.33
CA ILE A 73 -9.37 0.27 9.91
C ILE A 73 -8.63 1.41 9.19
N VAL A 74 -7.52 1.88 9.75
CA VAL A 74 -6.71 2.96 9.18
C VAL A 74 -6.11 2.54 7.84
N ALA A 75 -5.59 1.31 7.72
CA ALA A 75 -5.04 0.81 6.47
C ALA A 75 -6.10 0.78 5.36
N ILE A 76 -7.31 0.27 5.64
CA ILE A 76 -8.43 0.29 4.69
C ILE A 76 -8.80 1.71 4.30
N ALA A 77 -8.93 2.62 5.28
CA ALA A 77 -9.27 4.01 5.04
C ALA A 77 -8.25 4.69 4.12
N LEU A 78 -6.94 4.48 4.36
CA LEU A 78 -5.86 5.00 3.52
C LEU A 78 -5.88 4.42 2.11
N THR A 79 -6.13 3.12 1.96
CA THR A 79 -6.27 2.48 0.64
C THR A 79 -7.43 3.09 -0.14
N ILE A 80 -8.61 3.17 0.47
CA ILE A 80 -9.80 3.74 -0.19
C ILE A 80 -9.58 5.20 -0.52
N ALA A 81 -9.00 6.00 0.40
CA ALA A 81 -8.70 7.40 0.15
C ALA A 81 -7.73 7.58 -1.02
N THR A 82 -6.66 6.78 -1.09
CA THR A 82 -5.67 6.83 -2.18
C THR A 82 -6.32 6.56 -3.53
N TRP A 83 -7.15 5.51 -3.61
CA TRP A 83 -7.84 5.14 -4.84
C TRP A 83 -8.99 6.09 -5.20
N GLY A 84 -9.65 6.66 -4.19
CA GLY A 84 -10.65 7.71 -4.37
C GLY A 84 -10.02 8.96 -4.96
N VAL A 85 -8.92 9.45 -4.38
CA VAL A 85 -8.14 10.57 -4.92
C VAL A 85 -7.65 10.27 -6.33
N LEU A 86 -7.11 9.08 -6.59
CA LEU A 86 -6.64 8.70 -7.92
C LEU A 86 -7.77 8.80 -8.97
N LYS A 87 -8.96 8.30 -8.66
CA LYS A 87 -10.12 8.39 -9.55
C LYS A 87 -10.65 9.81 -9.72
N LEU A 88 -10.62 10.61 -8.65
CA LEU A 88 -11.01 12.02 -8.68
C LEU A 88 -10.00 12.91 -9.42
N SER A 89 -8.72 12.51 -9.45
CA SER A 89 -7.65 13.17 -10.19
C SER A 89 -7.65 12.86 -11.70
N ASN A 90 -8.74 12.30 -12.23
CA ASN A 90 -9.02 12.17 -13.66
C ASN A 90 -8.06 11.32 -14.51
N GLY A 91 -7.40 10.27 -13.99
CA GLY A 91 -6.73 9.29 -14.87
C GLY A 91 -5.63 9.86 -15.79
N GLU A 92 -5.15 11.07 -15.53
CA GLU A 92 -4.07 11.75 -16.26
C GLU A 92 -2.69 11.37 -15.70
N ILE A 93 -2.43 10.05 -15.65
CA ILE A 93 -1.06 9.50 -15.61
C ILE A 93 -0.85 8.55 -16.78
#